data_AF-A0A6V8KLU2-F1
#
_entry.id   AF-A0A6V8KLU2-F1
#
_cell.length_a   1.000
_cell.length_b   1.000
_cell.length_c   1.000
_cell.angle_alpha   90.00
_cell.angle_beta   90.00
_cell.angle_gamma   90.00
#
_symmetry.space_group_name_H-M   'P 1'
#
loop_
_entity.id
_entity.type
_entity.pdbx_description
1 polymer ?
#
loop_
_entity_poly.entity_id
_entity_poly.type
_entity_poly.pdbx_seq_one_letter_code
_entity_poly.pdbx_strand_id
1 'polypeptide(L)'
;MAALLRLTTPATVVVPGHGAPVGPNFVKGQHEELAALDWLIRDGHRDGAPVASVAAKAPFGPDAARAAVRRGYAELSGRAE
;
A
#
# COMPACT_ATOMS: atom_id res chain seq x y z
N MET A 1 0.64 8.27 8.62
CA MET A 1 -0.81 8.35 8.35
C MET A 1 -1.68 7.85 9.51
N ALA A 2 -1.46 6.64 10.04
CA ALA A 2 -2.32 6.05 11.08
C ALA A 2 -2.52 6.90 12.36
N ALA A 3 -1.52 7.69 12.75
CA ALA A 3 -1.63 8.56 13.92
C ALA A 3 -2.69 9.68 13.77
N LEU A 4 -2.87 10.19 12.55
CA LEU A 4 -3.82 11.29 12.26
C LEU A 4 -5.27 10.81 12.31
N LEU A 5 -5.52 9.52 11.98
CA LEU A 5 -6.85 8.91 12.10
C LEU A 5 -7.41 8.95 13.53
N ARG A 6 -6.54 8.98 14.55
CA ARG A 6 -6.94 9.09 15.95
C ARG A 6 -7.57 10.45 16.31
N LEU A 7 -7.40 11.45 15.45
CA LEU A 7 -8.01 12.78 15.60
C LEU A 7 -9.34 12.90 14.86
N THR A 8 -9.78 11.85 14.14
CA THR A 8 -11.02 11.85 13.37
C THR A 8 -12.18 11.29 14.18
N THR A 9 -13.39 11.74 13.86
CA THR A 9 -14.64 11.16 14.36
C THR A 9 -15.39 10.50 13.20
N PRO A 10 -16.43 9.68 13.45
CA PRO A 10 -17.25 9.14 12.37
C PRO A 10 -17.88 10.19 11.44
N ALA A 11 -17.99 11.45 11.88
CA ALA A 11 -18.53 12.56 11.09
C ALA A 11 -17.45 13.32 10.28
N THR A 12 -16.16 13.01 10.46
CA THR A 12 -15.08 13.65 9.72
C THR A 12 -15.16 13.28 8.23
N VAL A 13 -15.09 14.28 7.36
CA VAL A 13 -14.97 14.09 5.91
C VAL A 13 -13.52 14.30 5.50
N VAL A 14 -12.97 13.35 4.76
CA VAL A 14 -11.61 13.40 4.18
C VAL A 14 -11.74 13.70 2.69
N VAL A 15 -11.07 14.76 2.24
CA VAL A 15 -11.01 15.14 0.82
C VAL A 15 -9.68 14.65 0.25
N PRO A 16 -9.66 13.59 -0.58
CA PRO A 16 -8.44 13.10 -1.20
C PRO A 16 -7.95 14.04 -2.32
N GLY A 17 -6.69 13.90 -2.72
CA GLY A 17 -6.13 14.65 -3.85
C GLY A 17 -6.83 14.33 -5.19
N HIS A 18 -7.46 13.15 -5.30
CA HIS A 18 -8.30 12.77 -6.42
C HIS A 18 -9.50 11.92 -5.96
N GLY A 19 -10.61 11.97 -6.69
CA GLY A 19 -11.81 11.18 -6.42
C GLY A 19 -12.82 11.88 -5.51
N ALA A 20 -13.82 11.13 -5.04
CA ALA A 20 -14.88 11.65 -4.19
C ALA A 20 -14.41 11.85 -2.74
N PRO A 21 -15.01 12.77 -1.97
CA PRO A 21 -14.83 12.82 -0.52
C PRO A 21 -15.19 11.47 0.14
N VAL A 22 -14.42 11.07 1.14
CA VAL A 22 -14.55 9.78 1.84
C VAL A 22 -14.58 9.95 3.35
N GLY A 23 -15.05 8.91 4.05
CA GLY A 23 -15.01 8.88 5.52
C GLY A 23 -13.71 8.24 6.07
N PRO A 24 -13.48 8.31 7.39
CA PRO A 24 -12.25 7.79 8.00
C PRO A 24 -12.10 6.26 7.87
N ASN A 25 -13.21 5.53 7.80
CA ASN A 25 -13.21 4.08 7.60
C ASN A 25 -12.58 3.68 6.26
N PHE A 26 -12.80 4.47 5.21
CA PHE A 26 -12.16 4.24 3.91
C PHE A 26 -10.64 4.38 4.02
N VAL A 27 -10.17 5.45 4.68
CA VAL A 27 -8.73 5.70 4.88
C VAL A 27 -8.09 4.61 5.74
N LYS A 28 -8.82 4.10 6.75
CA LYS A 28 -8.37 2.96 7.55
C LYS A 28 -8.21 1.69 6.69
N GLY A 29 -9.22 1.35 5.89
CA GLY A 29 -9.16 0.21 4.97
C GLY A 29 -8.01 0.32 3.97
N GLN A 30 -7.84 1.49 3.34
CA GLN A 30 -6.72 1.73 2.43
C GLN A 30 -5.36 1.60 3.13
N HIS A 31 -5.25 2.04 4.39
CA HIS A 31 -4.01 1.85 5.16
C HIS A 31 -3.72 0.36 5.42
N GLU A 32 -4.74 -0.43 5.74
CA GLU A 32 -4.61 -1.88 5.94
C GLU A 32 -4.18 -2.59 4.64
N GLU A 33 -4.77 -2.21 3.50
CA GLU A 33 -4.39 -2.75 2.18
C GLU A 33 -2.95 -2.38 1.79
N LEU A 34 -2.52 -1.14 2.05
CA LEU A 34 -1.14 -0.71 1.81
C LEU A 34 -0.15 -1.42 2.74
N ALA A 35 -0.51 -1.63 4.01
CA ALA A 35 0.31 -2.39 4.95
C ALA A 35 0.45 -3.86 4.53
N ALA A 36 -0.63 -4.48 4.02
CA ALA A 36 -0.58 -5.82 3.47
C ALA A 36 0.35 -5.91 2.25
N LEU A 37 0.30 -4.91 1.36
CA LEU A 37 1.22 -4.83 0.21
C LEU A 37 2.68 -4.69 0.65
N ASP A 38 2.98 -3.85 1.66
CA ASP A 38 4.34 -3.71 2.20
C ASP A 38 4.89 -5.04 2.72
N TRP A 39 4.08 -5.80 3.48
CA TRP A 39 4.49 -7.13 3.94
C TRP A 39 4.75 -8.11 2.80
N LEU A 40 3.86 -8.16 1.80
CA LEU A 40 4.06 -8.99 0.61
C LEU A 40 5.37 -8.67 -0.12
N ILE A 41 5.72 -7.38 -0.22
CA ILE A 41 6.97 -6.94 -0.85
C ILE A 41 8.17 -7.38 -0.03
N ARG A 42 8.16 -7.21 1.29
CA ARG A 42 9.27 -7.58 2.17
C ARG A 42 9.51 -9.09 2.18
N ASP A 43 8.45 -9.88 2.30
CA ASP A 43 8.56 -11.34 2.30
C ASP A 43 8.99 -11.84 0.91
N GLY A 44 8.40 -11.30 -0.16
CA GLY A 44 8.82 -11.62 -1.52
C GLY A 44 10.29 -11.29 -1.79
N HIS A 45 10.79 -10.15 -1.30
CA HIS A 45 12.20 -9.76 -1.44
C HIS A 45 13.11 -10.71 -0.66
N ARG A 46 12.77 -11.02 0.59
CA ARG A 46 13.51 -11.97 1.44
C ARG A 46 13.63 -13.35 0.77
N ASP A 47 12.54 -13.80 0.15
CA ASP A 47 12.46 -15.13 -0.47
C ASP A 47 13.01 -15.16 -1.92
N GLY A 48 13.44 -14.01 -2.47
CA GLY A 48 13.88 -13.90 -3.86
C GLY A 48 12.76 -14.15 -4.88
N ALA A 49 11.50 -13.97 -4.48
CA ALA A 49 10.33 -14.27 -5.32
C ALA A 49 10.23 -13.33 -6.52
N PRO A 50 9.79 -13.80 -7.71
CA PRO A 50 9.59 -12.94 -8.87
C PRO A 50 8.56 -11.84 -8.62
N VAL A 51 8.83 -10.63 -9.13
CA VAL A 51 7.94 -9.45 -9.02
C VAL A 51 6.50 -9.76 -9.43
N ALA A 52 6.32 -10.50 -10.54
CA ALA A 52 4.99 -10.85 -11.04
C ALA A 52 4.22 -11.76 -10.07
N SER A 53 4.91 -12.70 -9.42
CA SER A 53 4.31 -13.64 -8.45
C SER A 53 3.85 -12.93 -7.18
N VAL A 54 4.57 -11.90 -6.73
CA VAL A 54 4.16 -11.08 -5.58
C VAL A 54 3.03 -10.13 -5.97
N ALA A 55 3.14 -9.46 -7.11
CA ALA A 55 2.12 -8.52 -7.59
C ALA A 55 0.75 -9.20 -7.79
N ALA A 56 0.72 -10.45 -8.24
CA ALA A 56 -0.52 -11.23 -8.39
C ALA A 56 -1.30 -11.45 -7.09
N LYS A 57 -0.65 -11.30 -5.92
CA LYS A 57 -1.27 -11.46 -4.59
C LYS A 57 -1.77 -10.13 -3.99
N ALA A 58 -1.52 -9.01 -4.65
CA ALA A 58 -1.77 -7.69 -4.08
C ALA A 58 -3.27 -7.32 -4.08
N PRO A 59 -3.74 -6.57 -3.06
CA PRO A 59 -5.14 -6.16 -2.96
C PRO A 59 -5.59 -5.14 -4.03
N PHE A 60 -4.64 -4.48 -4.70
CA PHE A 60 -4.91 -3.48 -5.74
C PHE A 60 -4.89 -4.03 -7.17
N GLY A 61 -4.77 -5.36 -7.32
CA GLY A 61 -4.57 -6.03 -8.59
C GLY A 61 -3.11 -5.99 -9.10
N PRO A 62 -2.76 -6.91 -10.01
CA PRO A 62 -1.38 -7.17 -10.40
C PRO A 62 -0.70 -6.01 -11.13
N ASP A 63 -1.43 -5.30 -11.99
CA ASP A 63 -0.84 -4.25 -12.83
C ASP A 63 -0.43 -3.03 -12.00
N ALA A 64 -1.31 -2.58 -11.10
CA ALA A 64 -1.02 -1.50 -10.17
C ALA A 64 0.11 -1.89 -9.19
N ALA A 65 0.10 -3.13 -8.69
CA ALA A 65 1.08 -3.60 -7.73
C ALA A 65 2.47 -3.84 -8.31
N ARG A 66 2.60 -4.19 -9.60
CA ARG A 66 3.90 -4.49 -10.23
C ARG A 66 4.90 -3.34 -10.09
N ALA A 67 4.43 -2.10 -10.24
CA ALA A 67 5.29 -0.92 -10.06
C ALA A 67 5.75 -0.76 -8.61
N ALA A 68 4.85 -0.97 -7.64
CA ALA A 68 5.17 -0.89 -6.22
C ALA A 68 6.16 -1.98 -5.79
N VAL A 69 5.95 -3.24 -6.21
CA VAL A 69 6.83 -4.36 -5.87
C VAL A 69 8.24 -4.15 -6.43
N ARG A 70 8.36 -3.74 -7.71
CA ARG A 70 9.66 -3.46 -8.32
C ARG A 70 10.44 -2.38 -7.55
N ARG A 71 9.76 -1.29 -7.20
CA ARG A 71 10.36 -0.18 -6.43
C ARG A 71 10.75 -0.65 -5.04
N GLY A 72 9.85 -1.34 -4.32
CA GLY A 72 10.13 -1.86 -2.99
C GLY A 72 11.33 -2.82 -2.96
N TYR A 73 11.50 -3.67 -3.97
CA TYR A 73 12.69 -4.53 -4.09
C TYR A 73 13.97 -3.72 -4.30
N ALA A 74 13.92 -2.65 -5.11
CA ALA A 74 15.06 -1.76 -5.31
C ALA A 74 15.44 -1.04 -4.01
N GLU A 75 14.47 -0.50 -3.28
CA GLU A 75 14.63 0.11 -1.95
C GLU A 75 15.30 -0.87 -0.97
N LEU A 76 14.72 -2.07 -0.81
CA LEU A 76 15.22 -3.09 0.11
C LEU A 76 16.61 -3.64 -0.27
N SER A 77 17.02 -3.48 -1.53
CA SER A 77 18.35 -3.86 -2.01
C SER A 77 19.36 -2.71 -1.96
N GLY A 78 18.97 -1.53 -1.48
CA GLY A 78 19.82 -0.32 -1.47
C GLY A 78 20.10 0.25 -2.87
N ARG A 79 19.19 0.02 -3.83
CA ARG A 79 19.29 0.44 -5.24
C ARG A 79 18.22 1.45 -5.65
N ALA A 80 17.62 2.13 -4.68
CA ALA A 80 16.69 3.21 -4.96
C ALA A 80 17.45 4.46 -5.39
N GLU A 81 17.02 5.04 -6.51
CA GLU A 81 17.49 6.33 -7.03
C GLU A 81 16.51 7.44 -6.67
#